data_AF-A0A2W3YR60-F1
#
_entry.id   AF-A0A2W3YR60-F1
#
_cell.length_a   1.000
_cell.length_b   1.000
_cell.length_c   1.000
_cell.angle_alpha   90.00
_cell.angle_beta   90.00
_cell.angle_gamma   90.00
#
_symmetry.space_group_name_H-M   'P 1'
#
loop_
_entity.id
_entity.type
_entity.pdbx_description
1 polymer ?
#
loop_
_entity_poly.entity_id
_entity_poly.type
_entity_poly.pdbx_seq_one_letter_code
_entity_poly.pdbx_strand_id
1 'polypeptide(L)' 'MKRVFKTVVFEMSLYYGLLAIVLPLIYAVTYHVSFMSVFSVEWLAVTLFIYPIVLILSTIRYGYGRMRKTTHL' A
#
# COMPACT_ATOMS: atom_id res chain seq x y z
N MET A 1 -9.17 -19.69 -6.99
CA MET A 1 -7.75 -19.36 -6.66
C MET A 1 -7.33 -17.97 -7.11
N LYS A 2 -7.48 -17.56 -8.39
CA LYS A 2 -7.14 -16.20 -8.87
C LYS A 2 -7.92 -15.07 -8.18
N ARG A 3 -9.18 -15.29 -7.78
CA ARG A 3 -10.01 -14.29 -7.07
C ARG A 3 -9.38 -13.86 -5.73
N VAL A 4 -8.96 -14.81 -4.90
CA VAL A 4 -8.40 -14.51 -3.55
C VAL A 4 -7.07 -13.73 -3.65
N PHE A 5 -6.20 -14.09 -4.60
CA PHE A 5 -4.98 -13.33 -4.86
C PHE A 5 -5.28 -11.89 -5.29
N LYS A 6 -6.21 -11.72 -6.24
CA LYS A 6 -6.67 -10.40 -6.68
C LYS A 6 -7.25 -9.58 -5.53
N THR A 7 -7.99 -10.19 -4.62
CA THR A 7 -8.54 -9.52 -3.42
C THR A 7 -7.43 -9.03 -2.49
N VAL A 8 -6.44 -9.87 -2.16
CA VAL A 8 -5.33 -9.47 -1.26
C VAL A 8 -4.51 -8.32 -1.86
N VAL A 9 -4.20 -8.41 -3.16
CA VAL A 9 -3.47 -7.35 -3.87
C VAL A 9 -4.30 -6.06 -3.93
N PHE A 10 -5.61 -6.17 -4.16
CA PHE A 10 -6.52 -5.03 -4.19
C PHE A 10 -6.61 -4.33 -2.82
N GLU A 11 -6.82 -5.09 -1.75
CA GLU A 11 -6.87 -4.55 -0.38
C GLU A 11 -5.58 -3.82 -0.02
N MET A 12 -4.43 -4.43 -0.29
CA MET A 12 -3.12 -3.83 0.00
C MET A 12 -2.87 -2.56 -0.81
N SER A 13 -3.25 -2.57 -2.09
CA SER A 13 -3.15 -1.41 -2.96
C SER A 13 -4.05 -0.26 -2.49
N LEU A 14 -5.27 -0.59 -2.03
CA LEU A 14 -6.23 0.37 -1.51
C LEU A 14 -5.73 1.01 -0.21
N TYR A 15 -5.26 0.20 0.75
CA TYR A 15 -4.69 0.71 2.00
C TYR A 15 -3.48 1.61 1.74
N TYR A 16 -2.60 1.20 0.83
CA TYR A 16 -1.42 1.98 0.51
C TYR A 16 -1.78 3.30 -0.21
N GLY A 17 -2.73 3.27 -1.16
CA GLY A 17 -3.22 4.47 -1.83
C GLY A 17 -3.88 5.46 -0.87
N LEU A 18 -4.67 4.97 0.09
CA LEU A 18 -5.25 5.81 1.15
C LEU A 18 -4.16 6.44 2.02
N LEU A 19 -3.16 5.66 2.44
CA LEU A 19 -2.03 6.18 3.22
C LEU A 19 -1.25 7.24 2.43
N ALA A 20 -1.03 7.04 1.13
CA ALA A 20 -0.32 7.98 0.27
C ALA A 20 -0.99 9.36 0.17
N ILE A 21 -2.31 9.44 0.43
CA ILE A 21 -3.07 10.70 0.44
C ILE A 21 -3.20 11.25 1.86
N VAL A 22 -3.50 10.37 2.83
CA VAL A 22 -3.79 10.77 4.21
C VAL A 22 -2.54 11.24 4.96
N LEU A 23 -1.38 10.60 4.77
CA LEU A 23 -0.14 11.00 5.47
C LEU A 23 0.28 12.44 5.16
N PRO A 24 0.37 12.87 3.89
CA PRO A 24 0.69 14.26 3.55
C PRO A 24 -0.34 15.24 4.10
N LEU A 25 -1.63 14.86 4.11
CA LEU A 25 -2.69 15.68 4.67
C LEU A 25 -2.55 15.87 6.18
N ILE A 26 -2.29 14.80 6.92
CA ILE A 26 -2.02 14.89 8.36
C ILE A 26 -0.81 15.80 8.61
N TYR A 27 0.27 15.59 7.85
CA TYR A 27 1.46 16.43 7.96
C TYR A 27 1.16 17.91 7.68
N ALA A 28 0.43 18.21 6.61
CA ALA A 28 0.01 19.57 6.27
C ALA A 28 -0.74 20.25 7.42
N VAL A 29 -1.73 19.56 7.98
CA VAL A 29 -2.55 20.06 9.09
C VAL A 29 -1.72 20.24 10.35
N THR A 30 -0.90 19.26 10.72
CA THR A 30 -0.08 19.29 11.94
C THR A 30 0.94 20.43 11.93
N TYR A 31 1.59 20.68 10.79
CA TYR A 31 2.64 21.69 10.68
C TYR A 31 2.17 23.01 10.07
N HIS A 32 0.88 23.15 9.79
CA HIS A 32 0.26 24.34 9.18
C HIS A 32 0.95 24.78 7.88
N VAL A 33 1.42 23.80 7.10
CA VAL A 33 2.06 24.04 5.80
C VAL A 33 1.04 23.89 4.66
N SER A 34 1.34 24.54 3.53
CA SER A 34 0.48 24.47 2.35
C SER A 34 0.34 23.04 1.84
N PHE A 35 -0.86 22.66 1.42
CA PHE A 35 -1.11 21.39 0.74
C PHE A 35 -0.17 21.18 -0.46
N MET A 36 0.06 22.24 -1.24
CA MET A 36 0.91 22.20 -2.44
C MET A 36 2.38 21.89 -2.13
N SER A 37 2.85 22.17 -0.91
CA SER A 37 4.22 21.83 -0.52
C SER A 37 4.40 20.38 -0.13
N VAL A 38 3.33 19.67 0.24
CA VAL A 38 3.40 18.27 0.71
C VAL A 38 3.12 17.27 -0.41
N PHE A 39 2.27 17.63 -1.38
CA PHE A 39 2.04 16.85 -2.61
C PHE A 39 3.05 17.22 -3.69
N SER A 40 4.34 17.01 -3.39
CA SER A 40 5.45 17.32 -4.29
C SER A 40 5.81 16.16 -5.23
N VAL A 41 6.69 16.42 -6.20
CA VAL A 41 7.19 15.41 -7.13
C VAL A 41 7.98 14.33 -6.39
N GLU A 42 8.70 14.70 -5.34
CA GLU A 42 9.43 13.78 -4.47
C GLU A 42 8.47 12.81 -3.76
N TRP A 43 7.34 13.32 -3.25
CA TRP A 43 6.31 12.47 -2.63
C TRP A 43 5.67 11.52 -3.63
N LEU A 44 5.40 12.00 -4.85
CA LEU A 44 4.90 11.16 -5.94
C LEU A 44 5.89 10.03 -6.26
N ALA A 45 7.20 10.34 -6.35
CA ALA A 45 8.23 9.36 -6.59
C ALA A 45 8.26 8.30 -5.48
N VAL A 46 8.27 8.70 -4.20
CA VAL A 46 8.24 7.78 -3.05
C VAL A 46 7.03 6.84 -3.14
N THR A 47 5.86 7.40 -3.42
CA THR A 47 4.61 6.62 -3.53
C THR A 47 4.69 5.59 -4.66
N LEU A 48 5.22 5.98 -5.81
CA LEU A 48 5.39 5.08 -6.97
C LEU A 48 6.42 3.98 -6.70
N PHE A 49 7.54 4.29 -6.07
CA PHE A 49 8.61 3.32 -5.79
C PHE A 49 8.24 2.32 -4.69
N ILE A 50 7.34 2.67 -3.78
CA ILE A 50 6.86 1.73 -2.75
C ILE A 50 5.81 0.77 -3.31
N TYR A 51 5.09 1.15 -4.38
CA TYR A 51 4.04 0.30 -4.95
C TYR A 51 4.53 -1.11 -5.36
N PRO A 52 5.69 -1.29 -6.04
CA PRO A 52 6.28 -2.60 -6.28
C PRO A 52 6.56 -3.40 -4.99
N ILE A 53 6.99 -2.74 -3.92
CA ILE A 53 7.28 -3.37 -2.63
C ILE A 53 5.98 -3.92 -2.03
N VAL A 54 4.90 -3.14 -2.07
CA VAL A 54 3.57 -3.56 -1.60
C VAL A 54 3.07 -4.76 -2.38
N LEU A 55 3.28 -4.81 -3.70
CA LEU A 55 2.90 -5.95 -4.54
C LEU A 55 3.71 -7.22 -4.20
N ILE A 56 5.02 -7.09 -3.96
CA ILE A 56 5.88 -8.20 -3.54
C ILE A 56 5.41 -8.75 -2.19
N LEU A 57 5.21 -7.87 -1.20
CA LEU A 57 4.74 -8.27 0.13
C LEU A 57 3.35 -8.91 0.09
N SER A 58 2.44 -8.38 -0.74
CA SER A 58 1.11 -8.96 -0.96
C SER A 58 1.21 -10.38 -1.52
N THR A 59 2.16 -10.60 -2.44
CA THR A 59 2.43 -11.91 -3.04
C THR A 59 3.00 -12.89 -2.01
N ILE A 60 3.95 -12.45 -1.18
CA ILE A 60 4.52 -13.26 -0.10
C ILE A 60 3.44 -13.63 0.92
N ARG A 61 2.63 -12.66 1.38
CA ARG A 61 1.53 -12.89 2.33
C ARG A 61 0.52 -13.88 1.78
N TYR A 62 0.12 -13.72 0.52
CA TYR A 62 -0.76 -14.68 -0.14
C TYR A 62 -0.13 -16.08 -0.21
N GLY A 63 1.15 -16.17 -0.59
CA GLY A 63 1.90 -17.43 -0.64
C GLY A 63 1.93 -18.15 0.71
N TYR A 64 2.29 -17.44 1.78
CA TYR A 64 2.31 -17.98 3.14
C TYR A 64 0.92 -18.41 3.62
N GLY A 65 -0.11 -17.58 3.39
CA GLY A 65 -1.49 -17.90 3.74
C GLY A 65 -2.02 -19.14 3.01
N ARG A 66 -1.56 -19.39 1.78
CA ARG A 66 -1.85 -20.62 1.06
C ARG A 66 -1.17 -21.83 1.71
N MET A 67 0.15 -21.75 1.95
CA MET A 67 0.93 -22.87 2.51
C MET A 67 0.32 -23.37 3.83
N ARG A 68 -0.04 -22.45 4.75
CA ARG A 68 -0.68 -22.80 6.02
C ARG A 68 -2.01 -23.53 5.85
N LYS A 69 -2.85 -23.12 4.89
CA LYS A 69 -4.15 -23.75 4.65
C LYS A 69 -4.03 -25.16 4.08
N THR A 70 -3.00 -25.43 3.29
CA THR A 70 -2.68 -26.78 2.79
C THR A 70 -2.06 -27.69 3.85
N THR A 71 -1.40 -27.16 4.88
CA THR A 71 -0.81 -27.96 5.97
C THR A 71 -1.85 -28.41 7.01
N HIS A 72 -3.01 -27.75 7.09
CA HIS A 72 -4.11 -28.12 7.99
C HIS A 72 -5.19 -29.01 7.32
N LEU A 73 -4.94 -29.47 6.10
CA LEU A 73 -5.73 -30.47 5.36
C LEU A 73 -4.91 -31.76 5.26
#